data_AF-A3QNN8-F1
#
_entry.id   AF-A3QNN8-F1
#
_cell.length_a   1.000
_cell.length_b   1.000
_cell.length_c   1.000
_cell.angle_alpha   90.00
_cell.angle_beta   90.00
_cell.angle_gamma   90.00
#
_symmetry.space_group_name_H-M   'P 1'
#
loop_
_entity.id
_entity.type
_entity.pdbx_description
1 polymer ?
#
loop_
_entity_poly.entity_id
_entity_poly.type
_entity_poly.pdbx_seq_one_letter_code
_entity_poly.pdbx_strand_id
1 'polypeptide(L)'
;MKNELKVINLKFRTQILTYTPTLFTIFYITFINLYLGGNWNYTSISQYTSSFNALSSLIIAITTYQVIHFEESIGHFNHILGKSKRSLWVCATLSYIFINYLFCLLISTVNFIVMTHNVKLTLFYVASSSFMNIIIILLIFIISLFTGSIFSMVSGVVITIFNIYFGIEMLGDKSWYYIPITYSTRYTSMFINNSVPFFLTMSIYIISIIMMFICLLVLVKNWSGRSIQD
;
A
#
# COMPACT_ATOMS: atom_id res chain seq x y z
N MET A 1 -12.33 -16.45 -7.41
CA MET A 1 -11.54 -15.21 -7.56
C MET A 1 -12.09 -14.30 -8.67
N LYS A 2 -12.13 -14.72 -9.94
CA LYS A 2 -12.60 -13.87 -11.07
C LYS A 2 -14.00 -13.27 -10.86
N ASN A 3 -14.97 -14.09 -10.42
CA ASN A 3 -16.34 -13.63 -10.18
C ASN A 3 -16.42 -12.63 -9.01
N GLU A 4 -15.67 -12.88 -7.93
CA GLU A 4 -15.62 -12.00 -6.76
C GLU A 4 -15.02 -10.64 -7.10
N LEU A 5 -13.90 -10.63 -7.83
CA LEU A 5 -13.25 -9.39 -8.27
C LEU A 5 -14.17 -8.59 -9.21
N LYS A 6 -14.91 -9.27 -10.10
CA LYS A 6 -15.91 -8.62 -10.98
C LYS A 6 -17.02 -7.95 -10.16
N VAL A 7 -17.53 -8.63 -9.13
CA VAL A 7 -18.57 -8.08 -8.24
C VAL A 7 -18.05 -6.87 -7.47
N ILE A 8 -16.85 -6.95 -6.90
CA ILE A 8 -16.19 -5.84 -6.20
C ILE A 8 -16.03 -4.63 -7.14
N ASN A 9 -15.50 -4.84 -8.35
CA ASN A 9 -15.31 -3.77 -9.32
C ASN A 9 -16.62 -3.08 -9.72
N LEU A 10 -17.69 -3.87 -9.93
CA LEU A 10 -19.00 -3.32 -10.29
C LEU A 10 -19.60 -2.49 -9.15
N LYS A 11 -19.41 -2.92 -7.89
CA LYS A 11 -19.92 -2.21 -6.71
C LYS A 11 -19.28 -0.84 -6.52
N PHE A 12 -17.97 -0.74 -6.71
CA PHE A 12 -17.23 0.48 -6.41
C PHE A 12 -17.10 1.46 -7.57
N ARG A 13 -17.40 1.05 -8.82
CA ARG A 13 -17.26 1.92 -10.00
C ARG A 13 -18.03 3.24 -9.92
N THR A 14 -19.17 3.28 -9.23
CA THR A 14 -20.05 4.46 -9.14
C THR A 14 -19.84 5.31 -7.90
N GLN A 15 -18.98 4.88 -6.98
CA GLN A 15 -18.74 5.62 -5.73
C GLN A 15 -17.63 6.66 -5.92
N ILE A 16 -17.89 7.88 -5.47
CA ILE A 16 -16.92 8.99 -5.51
C ILE A 16 -15.62 8.64 -4.77
N LEU A 17 -15.73 7.91 -3.66
CA LEU A 17 -14.60 7.52 -2.82
C LEU A 17 -13.56 6.66 -3.56
N THR A 18 -13.97 5.95 -4.62
CA THR A 18 -13.09 5.16 -5.49
C THR A 18 -12.05 6.01 -6.21
N TYR A 19 -12.37 7.28 -6.47
CA TYR A 19 -11.48 8.21 -7.17
C TYR A 19 -10.58 9.00 -6.22
N THR A 20 -10.85 8.99 -4.91
CA THR A 20 -10.06 9.71 -3.91
C THR A 20 -8.57 9.34 -3.92
N PRO A 21 -8.15 8.06 -4.01
CA PRO A 21 -6.73 7.69 -4.09
C PRO A 21 -6.03 8.30 -5.32
N THR A 22 -6.74 8.36 -6.45
CA THR A 22 -6.21 8.93 -7.70
C THR A 22 -6.08 10.44 -7.63
N LEU A 23 -7.09 11.12 -7.08
CA LEU A 23 -7.04 12.57 -6.85
C LEU A 23 -5.92 12.94 -5.88
N PHE A 24 -5.75 12.16 -4.81
CA PHE A 24 -4.67 12.34 -3.85
C PHE A 24 -3.29 12.15 -4.49
N THR A 25 -3.16 11.19 -5.41
CA THR A 25 -1.92 10.99 -6.17
C THR A 25 -1.61 12.16 -7.09
N ILE A 26 -2.60 12.70 -7.79
CA ILE A 26 -2.44 13.88 -8.64
C ILE A 26 -2.05 15.09 -7.79
N PHE A 27 -2.71 15.29 -6.65
CA PHE A 27 -2.40 16.34 -5.69
C PHE A 27 -0.96 16.23 -5.18
N TYR A 28 -0.52 15.02 -4.83
CA TYR A 28 0.88 14.78 -4.45
C TYR A 28 1.85 15.21 -5.56
N ILE A 29 1.60 14.79 -6.81
CA ILE A 29 2.46 15.09 -7.95
C ILE A 29 2.55 16.59 -8.20
N THR A 30 1.44 17.32 -8.17
CA THR A 30 1.47 18.77 -8.36
C THR A 30 2.27 19.47 -7.26
N PHE A 31 2.06 19.11 -6.00
CA PHE A 31 2.80 19.70 -4.89
C PHE A 31 4.29 19.39 -4.91
N ILE A 32 4.67 18.12 -5.13
CA ILE A 32 6.08 17.74 -5.12
C ILE A 32 6.84 18.31 -6.32
N ASN A 33 6.20 18.45 -7.49
CA ASN A 33 6.80 19.11 -8.65
C ASN A 33 7.01 20.61 -8.40
N LEU A 34 6.05 21.28 -7.75
CA LEU A 34 6.21 22.69 -7.36
C LEU A 34 7.35 22.86 -6.36
N TYR A 35 7.53 21.90 -5.44
CA TYR A 35 8.58 21.92 -4.44
C TYR A 35 9.98 21.62 -5.00
N LEU A 36 10.12 20.57 -5.82
CA LEU A 36 11.40 20.12 -6.37
C LEU A 36 11.87 20.94 -7.59
N GLY A 37 10.96 21.66 -8.26
CA GLY A 37 11.23 22.37 -9.50
C GLY A 37 11.48 21.42 -10.68
N GLY A 38 12.00 21.99 -11.78
CA GLY A 38 12.15 21.27 -13.06
C GLY A 38 13.43 20.45 -13.24
N ASN A 39 14.45 20.65 -12.40
CA ASN A 39 15.74 19.97 -12.55
C ASN A 39 15.94 18.91 -11.47
N TRP A 40 15.56 17.67 -11.78
CA TRP A 40 15.67 16.56 -10.83
C TRP A 40 17.07 15.97 -10.81
N ASN A 41 17.79 16.20 -9.71
CA ASN A 41 19.02 15.50 -9.39
C ASN A 41 18.71 14.23 -8.56
N TYR A 42 19.75 13.49 -8.16
CA TYR A 42 19.59 12.29 -7.34
C TYR A 42 18.90 12.54 -5.99
N THR A 43 19.09 13.71 -5.38
CA THR A 43 18.40 14.05 -4.12
C THR A 43 16.91 14.26 -4.35
N SER A 44 16.52 14.98 -5.42
CA SER A 44 15.12 15.18 -5.80
C SER A 44 14.44 13.87 -6.16
N ILE A 45 15.13 12.98 -6.88
CA ILE A 45 14.65 11.63 -7.22
C ILE A 45 14.40 10.81 -5.95
N SER A 46 15.34 10.82 -5.00
CA SER A 46 15.21 10.14 -3.72
C SER A 46 14.03 10.70 -2.91
N GLN A 47 13.90 12.02 -2.81
CA GLN A 47 12.80 12.67 -2.11
C GLN A 47 11.44 12.35 -2.73
N TYR A 48 11.33 12.39 -4.06
CA TYR A 48 10.11 12.04 -4.76
C TYR A 48 9.68 10.59 -4.52
N THR A 49 10.59 9.64 -4.71
CA THR A 49 10.24 8.21 -4.60
C THR A 49 9.97 7.79 -3.17
N SER A 50 10.74 8.32 -2.21
CA SER A 50 10.53 8.06 -0.78
C SER A 50 9.24 8.69 -0.26
N SER A 51 8.92 9.94 -0.64
CA SER A 51 7.69 10.62 -0.21
C SER A 51 6.44 9.94 -0.77
N PHE A 52 6.45 9.54 -2.05
CA PHE A 52 5.34 8.79 -2.62
C PHE A 52 5.12 7.46 -1.89
N ASN A 53 6.19 6.72 -1.61
CA ASN A 53 6.11 5.44 -0.89
C ASN A 53 5.80 5.57 0.60
N ALA A 54 5.95 6.75 1.20
CA ALA A 54 5.43 7.01 2.54
C ALA A 54 3.91 7.25 2.47
N LEU A 55 3.48 8.09 1.52
CA LEU A 55 2.08 8.44 1.27
C LEU A 55 1.25 7.30 0.69
N SER A 56 1.88 6.29 0.08
CA SER A 56 1.20 5.09 -0.42
C SER A 56 0.37 4.42 0.67
N SER A 57 0.79 4.49 1.93
CA SER A 57 0.04 3.95 3.06
C SER A 57 -1.30 4.65 3.27
N LEU A 58 -1.44 5.95 2.97
CA LEU A 58 -2.73 6.65 2.93
C LEU A 58 -3.58 6.21 1.74
N ILE A 59 -2.98 6.07 0.55
CA ILE A 59 -3.67 5.59 -0.66
C ILE A 59 -4.27 4.20 -0.40
N ILE A 60 -3.48 3.31 0.21
CA ILE A 60 -3.88 1.96 0.61
C ILE A 60 -4.94 2.00 1.72
N ALA A 61 -4.82 2.91 2.69
CA ALA A 61 -5.80 3.08 3.75
C ALA A 61 -7.16 3.53 3.23
N ILE A 62 -7.21 4.51 2.32
CA ILE A 62 -8.47 5.00 1.73
C ILE A 62 -9.20 3.87 0.98
N THR A 63 -8.46 3.09 0.19
CA THR A 63 -9.05 1.96 -0.55
C THR A 63 -9.51 0.84 0.39
N THR A 64 -8.74 0.56 1.44
CA THR A 64 -9.13 -0.42 2.47
C THR A 64 -10.35 0.05 3.27
N TYR A 65 -10.39 1.33 3.65
CA TYR A 65 -11.54 1.97 4.29
C TYR A 65 -12.80 1.72 3.49
N GLN A 66 -12.76 2.04 2.19
CA GLN A 66 -13.92 1.90 1.31
C GLN A 66 -14.44 0.47 1.27
N VAL A 67 -13.54 -0.49 1.11
CA VAL A 67 -13.89 -1.91 1.02
C VAL A 67 -14.50 -2.40 2.33
N ILE A 68 -13.86 -2.11 3.46
CA ILE A 68 -14.30 -2.59 4.78
C ILE A 68 -15.59 -1.88 5.21
N HIS A 69 -15.69 -0.57 4.99
CA HIS A 69 -16.89 0.21 5.31
C HIS A 69 -18.11 -0.26 4.50
N PHE A 70 -17.89 -0.63 3.24
CA PHE A 70 -18.96 -1.23 2.44
C PHE A 70 -19.42 -2.57 3.02
N GLU A 71 -18.51 -3.44 3.44
CA GLU A 71 -18.86 -4.74 4.03
C GLU A 71 -19.45 -4.61 5.45
N GLU A 72 -19.15 -3.50 6.14
CA GLU A 72 -19.79 -3.07 7.40
C GLU A 72 -21.25 -2.66 7.23
N SER A 73 -21.63 -2.14 6.06
CA SER A 73 -23.01 -1.72 5.83
C SER A 73 -23.98 -2.93 5.90
N ILE A 74 -25.17 -2.68 6.45
CA ILE A 74 -26.08 -3.67 7.07
C ILE A 74 -26.20 -4.96 6.23
N GLY A 75 -25.87 -6.10 6.86
CA GLY A 75 -26.09 -7.45 6.32
C GLY A 75 -24.96 -8.02 5.45
N HIS A 76 -23.95 -7.23 5.07
CA HIS A 76 -22.89 -7.70 4.16
C HIS A 76 -21.79 -8.53 4.85
N PHE A 77 -21.50 -8.33 6.14
CA PHE A 77 -20.61 -9.24 6.87
C PHE A 77 -21.18 -10.66 6.99
N ASN A 78 -22.49 -10.80 7.17
CA ASN A 78 -23.13 -12.12 7.19
C ASN A 78 -22.98 -12.84 5.84
N HIS A 79 -22.95 -12.08 4.74
CA HIS A 79 -22.63 -12.63 3.42
C HIS A 79 -21.20 -13.15 3.35
N ILE A 80 -20.20 -12.48 3.95
CA ILE A 80 -18.82 -13.00 4.03
C ILE A 80 -18.78 -14.29 4.87
N LEU A 81 -19.46 -14.30 6.02
CA LEU A 81 -19.49 -15.45 6.91
C LEU A 81 -20.17 -16.67 6.28
N GLY A 82 -21.17 -16.45 5.43
CA GLY A 82 -21.89 -17.48 4.67
C GLY A 82 -21.15 -18.04 3.45
N LYS A 83 -19.98 -17.50 3.07
CA LYS A 83 -19.20 -18.03 1.94
C LYS A 83 -18.50 -19.34 2.30
N SER A 84 -18.62 -20.33 1.41
CA SER A 84 -17.94 -21.63 1.53
C SER A 84 -16.40 -21.54 1.54
N LYS A 85 -15.82 -20.52 0.88
CA LYS A 85 -14.37 -20.26 0.85
C LYS A 85 -14.08 -18.77 1.06
N ARG A 86 -13.97 -18.35 2.33
CA ARG A 86 -13.65 -16.97 2.72
C ARG A 86 -12.29 -16.48 2.19
N SER A 87 -11.34 -17.38 2.01
CA SER A 87 -10.03 -17.09 1.41
C SER A 87 -10.14 -16.52 -0.01
N LEU A 88 -11.13 -16.95 -0.80
CA LEU A 88 -11.35 -16.41 -2.14
C LEU A 88 -11.83 -14.95 -2.12
N TRP A 89 -12.61 -14.57 -1.10
CA TRP A 89 -13.00 -13.18 -0.89
C TRP A 89 -11.78 -12.36 -0.48
N VAL A 90 -11.00 -12.80 0.52
CA VAL A 90 -9.76 -12.13 0.95
C VAL A 90 -8.81 -11.87 -0.22
N CYS A 91 -8.54 -12.89 -1.04
CA CYS A 91 -7.66 -12.72 -2.20
C CYS A 91 -8.24 -11.72 -3.22
N ALA A 92 -9.57 -11.69 -3.41
CA ALA A 92 -10.20 -10.76 -4.32
C ALA A 92 -10.16 -9.31 -3.81
N THR A 93 -10.42 -9.08 -2.52
CA THR A 93 -10.31 -7.74 -1.90
C THR A 93 -8.88 -7.24 -1.86
N LEU A 94 -7.90 -8.09 -1.49
CA LEU A 94 -6.49 -7.73 -1.57
C LEU A 94 -6.04 -7.40 -3.00
N SER A 95 -6.50 -8.19 -3.99
CA SER A 95 -6.21 -7.91 -5.40
C SER A 95 -6.79 -6.57 -5.85
N TYR A 96 -8.02 -6.24 -5.42
CA TYR A 96 -8.64 -4.95 -5.72
C TYR A 96 -7.85 -3.77 -5.12
N ILE A 97 -7.49 -3.85 -3.83
CA ILE A 97 -6.67 -2.85 -3.15
C ILE A 97 -5.32 -2.68 -3.87
N PHE A 98 -4.67 -3.80 -4.22
CA PHE A 98 -3.39 -3.79 -4.93
C PHE A 98 -3.49 -3.16 -6.33
N ILE A 99 -4.54 -3.47 -7.10
CA ILE A 99 -4.76 -2.90 -8.44
C ILE A 99 -4.97 -1.38 -8.36
N ASN A 100 -5.77 -0.89 -7.41
CA ASN A 100 -5.95 0.55 -7.21
C ASN A 100 -4.65 1.25 -6.83
N TYR A 101 -3.85 0.64 -5.95
CA TYR A 101 -2.52 1.13 -5.61
C TYR A 101 -1.60 1.15 -6.84
N LEU A 102 -1.56 0.08 -7.63
CA LEU A 102 -0.76 0.03 -8.86
C LEU A 102 -1.16 1.10 -9.87
N PHE A 103 -2.45 1.42 -9.97
CA PHE A 103 -2.92 2.50 -10.82
C PHE A 103 -2.38 3.86 -10.34
N CYS A 104 -2.38 4.12 -9.03
CA CYS A 104 -1.77 5.32 -8.44
C CYS A 104 -0.24 5.36 -8.69
N LEU A 105 0.44 4.22 -8.51
CA LEU A 105 1.87 4.09 -8.80
C LEU A 105 2.16 4.36 -10.28
N LEU A 106 1.30 3.93 -11.20
CA LEU A 106 1.45 4.20 -12.63
C LEU A 106 1.40 5.71 -12.91
N ILE A 107 0.43 6.43 -12.33
CA ILE A 107 0.33 7.90 -12.46
C ILE A 107 1.62 8.57 -11.93
N SER A 108 2.09 8.15 -10.75
CA SER A 108 3.37 8.63 -10.18
C SER A 108 4.57 8.30 -11.07
N THR A 109 4.57 7.15 -11.71
CA THR A 109 5.64 6.71 -12.62
C THR A 109 5.68 7.52 -13.90
N VAL A 110 4.52 7.89 -14.46
CA VAL A 110 4.45 8.77 -15.64
C VAL A 110 5.11 10.12 -15.34
N ASN A 111 4.82 10.71 -14.19
CA ASN A 111 5.51 11.94 -13.78
C ASN A 111 7.02 11.72 -13.59
N PHE A 112 7.40 10.62 -12.94
CA PHE A 112 8.79 10.28 -12.68
C PHE A 112 9.63 10.14 -13.95
N ILE A 113 9.11 9.45 -14.98
CA ILE A 113 9.85 9.26 -16.24
C ILE A 113 9.93 10.54 -17.06
N VAL A 114 8.90 11.39 -17.01
CA VAL A 114 8.91 12.71 -17.67
C VAL A 114 9.98 13.61 -17.07
N MET A 115 10.16 13.58 -15.74
CA MET A 115 11.14 14.45 -15.07
C MET A 115 12.57 13.91 -15.11
N THR A 116 12.76 12.59 -15.10
CA THR A 116 14.10 11.99 -15.00
C THR A 116 14.69 11.53 -16.33
N HIS A 117 13.85 11.22 -17.32
CA HIS A 117 14.22 10.56 -18.58
C HIS A 117 15.05 9.26 -18.40
N ASN A 118 15.04 8.65 -17.21
CA ASN A 118 15.87 7.50 -16.88
C ASN A 118 15.03 6.23 -16.73
N VAL A 119 15.00 5.42 -17.79
CA VAL A 119 14.21 4.18 -17.85
C VAL A 119 14.65 3.17 -16.78
N LYS A 120 15.96 3.04 -16.51
CA LYS A 120 16.48 2.08 -15.53
C LYS A 120 16.00 2.40 -14.11
N LEU A 121 16.11 3.67 -13.71
CA LEU A 121 15.60 4.13 -12.42
C LEU A 121 14.08 4.02 -12.33
N THR A 122 13.37 4.32 -13.42
CA THR A 122 11.91 4.22 -13.47
C THR A 122 11.45 2.77 -13.28
N LEU A 123 12.04 1.82 -14.00
CA LEU A 123 11.70 0.40 -13.85
C LEU A 123 12.02 -0.11 -12.45
N PHE A 124 13.15 0.30 -11.88
CA PHE A 124 13.51 -0.05 -10.52
C PHE A 124 12.50 0.52 -9.51
N TYR A 125 12.10 1.79 -9.66
CA TYR A 125 11.09 2.42 -8.82
C TYR A 125 9.75 1.69 -8.89
N VAL A 126 9.27 1.35 -10.09
CA VAL A 126 8.02 0.58 -10.27
C VAL A 126 8.12 -0.79 -9.60
N ALA A 127 9.19 -1.53 -9.89
CA ALA A 127 9.36 -2.89 -9.35
C ALA A 127 9.48 -2.88 -7.82
N SER A 128 10.35 -2.04 -7.27
CA SER A 128 10.53 -1.92 -5.82
C SER A 128 9.26 -1.43 -5.11
N SER A 129 8.59 -0.39 -5.62
CA SER A 129 7.37 0.15 -4.99
C SER A 129 6.19 -0.80 -5.11
N SER A 130 6.06 -1.53 -6.22
CA SER A 130 5.01 -2.54 -6.39
C SER A 130 5.17 -3.69 -5.39
N PHE A 131 6.40 -4.17 -5.21
CA PHE A 131 6.70 -5.30 -4.34
C PHE A 131 6.71 -4.93 -2.86
N MET A 132 7.39 -3.84 -2.48
CA MET A 132 7.66 -3.47 -1.09
C MET A 132 6.45 -2.90 -0.33
N ASN A 133 5.40 -2.47 -1.04
CA ASN A 133 4.17 -2.00 -0.41
C ASN A 133 3.17 -3.14 -0.09
N ILE A 134 3.44 -4.38 -0.50
CA ILE A 134 2.56 -5.53 -0.20
C ILE A 134 2.40 -5.73 1.32
N ILE A 135 3.47 -5.56 2.11
CA ILE A 135 3.38 -5.67 3.57
C ILE A 135 2.44 -4.61 4.15
N ILE A 136 2.51 -3.36 3.66
CA ILE A 136 1.64 -2.27 4.11
C ILE A 136 0.17 -2.60 3.80
N ILE A 137 -0.11 -3.13 2.61
CA ILE A 137 -1.45 -3.59 2.22
C ILE A 137 -1.96 -4.66 3.20
N LEU A 138 -1.15 -5.67 3.49
CA LEU A 138 -1.54 -6.75 4.40
C LEU A 138 -1.78 -6.22 5.83
N LEU A 139 -0.92 -5.35 6.34
CA LEU A 139 -1.02 -4.78 7.68
C LEU A 139 -2.29 -3.96 7.85
N ILE A 140 -2.51 -2.99 6.95
CA ILE A 140 -3.70 -2.12 6.99
C ILE A 140 -4.96 -2.99 6.83
N PHE A 141 -4.97 -3.94 5.91
CA PHE A 141 -6.12 -4.83 5.70
C PHE A 141 -6.44 -5.68 6.94
N ILE A 142 -5.42 -6.31 7.56
CA ILE A 142 -5.61 -7.11 8.78
C ILE A 142 -6.20 -6.25 9.90
N ILE A 143 -5.59 -5.11 10.20
CA ILE A 143 -6.06 -4.20 11.25
C ILE A 143 -7.53 -3.84 10.99
N SER A 144 -7.82 -3.35 9.79
CA SER A 144 -9.14 -2.87 9.42
C SER A 144 -10.21 -3.96 9.46
N LEU A 145 -9.88 -5.17 9.01
CA LEU A 145 -10.83 -6.28 8.99
C LEU A 145 -11.28 -6.63 10.42
N PHE A 146 -10.35 -6.69 11.37
CA PHE A 146 -10.66 -7.12 12.74
C PHE A 146 -11.15 -6.00 13.66
N THR A 147 -10.78 -4.73 13.44
CA THR A 147 -11.13 -3.64 14.35
C THR A 147 -12.20 -2.68 13.82
N GLY A 148 -12.24 -2.41 12.51
CA GLY A 148 -13.14 -1.38 11.96
C GLY A 148 -12.58 -0.69 10.73
N SER A 149 -13.48 -0.20 9.86
CA SER A 149 -13.12 0.60 8.69
C SER A 149 -12.36 1.85 9.11
N ILE A 150 -12.77 2.57 10.15
CA ILE A 150 -12.08 3.78 10.65
C ILE A 150 -10.60 3.50 10.97
N PHE A 151 -10.28 2.32 11.50
CA PHE A 151 -8.91 1.94 11.82
C PHE A 151 -8.03 1.73 10.59
N SER A 152 -8.59 1.56 9.39
CA SER A 152 -7.81 1.62 8.15
C SER A 152 -7.15 3.00 7.97
N MET A 153 -7.92 4.08 8.20
CA MET A 153 -7.43 5.45 8.07
C MET A 153 -6.42 5.78 9.16
N VAL A 154 -6.72 5.40 10.41
CA VAL A 154 -5.79 5.59 11.54
C VAL A 154 -4.47 4.86 11.28
N SER A 155 -4.52 3.58 10.89
CA SER A 155 -3.31 2.81 10.58
C SER A 155 -2.55 3.39 9.37
N GLY A 156 -3.24 3.87 8.34
CA GLY A 156 -2.64 4.59 7.22
C GLY A 156 -1.84 5.82 7.66
N VAL A 157 -2.43 6.68 8.49
CA VAL A 157 -1.77 7.88 9.02
C VAL A 157 -0.55 7.50 9.87
N VAL A 158 -0.71 6.54 10.79
CA VAL A 158 0.39 6.09 11.66
C VAL A 158 1.54 5.49 10.85
N ILE A 159 1.25 4.64 9.85
CA ILE A 159 2.26 4.04 8.99
C ILE A 159 2.93 5.10 8.10
N THR A 160 2.19 6.14 7.67
CA THR A 160 2.79 7.26 6.93
C THR A 160 3.83 7.98 7.79
N ILE A 161 3.45 8.39 9.00
CA ILE A 161 4.36 9.08 9.93
C ILE A 161 5.58 8.20 10.24
N PHE A 162 5.33 6.91 10.50
CA PHE A 162 6.39 5.92 10.71
C PHE A 162 7.35 5.85 9.52
N ASN A 163 6.82 5.79 8.29
CA ASN A 163 7.63 5.71 7.08
C ASN A 163 8.34 7.02 6.72
N ILE A 164 7.82 8.18 7.13
CA ILE A 164 8.55 9.46 7.02
C ILE A 164 9.73 9.44 7.98
N TYR A 165 9.48 9.21 9.27
CA TYR A 165 10.51 9.29 10.30
C TYR A 165 11.59 8.21 10.13
N PHE A 166 11.19 6.95 10.05
CA PHE A 166 12.13 5.86 9.92
C PHE A 166 12.59 5.69 8.46
N GLY A 167 11.70 5.82 7.48
CA GLY A 167 12.06 5.58 6.09
C GLY A 167 12.91 6.68 5.47
N ILE A 168 12.62 7.94 5.74
CA ILE A 168 13.25 9.10 5.07
C ILE A 168 14.31 9.75 5.96
N GLU A 169 14.01 10.06 7.23
CA GLU A 169 14.92 10.84 8.08
C GLU A 169 16.03 9.98 8.69
N MET A 170 15.71 8.79 9.19
CA MET A 170 16.66 7.92 9.91
C MET A 170 17.46 6.96 8.99
N LEU A 171 17.80 7.39 7.78
CA LEU A 171 18.53 6.59 6.78
C LEU A 171 19.93 6.13 7.25
N GLY A 172 20.51 6.74 8.29
CA GLY A 172 21.85 6.44 8.80
C GLY A 172 21.93 5.37 9.90
N ASP A 173 20.82 5.01 10.54
CA ASP A 173 20.82 4.08 11.67
C ASP A 173 20.55 2.64 11.19
N LYS A 174 21.58 1.79 11.32
CA LYS A 174 21.66 0.45 10.71
C LYS A 174 20.60 -0.52 11.23
N SER A 175 20.02 -0.24 12.39
CA SER A 175 19.00 -1.08 13.05
C SER A 175 17.68 -1.11 12.26
N TRP A 176 17.27 0.02 11.68
CA TRP A 176 15.99 0.16 10.97
C TRP A 176 16.01 -0.46 9.57
N TYR A 177 17.18 -0.85 9.06
CA TYR A 177 17.33 -1.59 7.79
C TYR A 177 16.61 -2.94 7.79
N TYR A 178 16.22 -3.45 8.95
CA TYR A 178 15.56 -4.74 9.09
C TYR A 178 14.04 -4.63 9.23
N ILE A 179 13.47 -3.42 9.20
CA ILE A 179 12.01 -3.23 9.31
C ILE A 179 11.39 -3.22 7.92
N PRO A 180 10.68 -4.29 7.51
CA PRO A 180 10.21 -4.48 6.14
C PRO A 180 9.27 -3.40 5.63
N ILE A 181 8.51 -2.77 6.53
CA ILE A 181 7.55 -1.70 6.24
C ILE A 181 8.24 -0.46 5.63
N THR A 182 9.51 -0.24 5.98
CA THR A 182 10.29 0.93 5.51
C THR A 182 10.99 0.70 4.17
N TYR A 183 10.94 -0.51 3.60
CA TYR A 183 11.75 -0.83 2.43
C TYR A 183 11.28 -0.09 1.18
N SER A 184 9.97 0.18 1.05
CA SER A 184 9.41 0.91 -0.08
C SER A 184 9.98 2.33 -0.17
N THR A 185 10.14 3.03 0.96
CA THR A 185 10.64 4.40 0.99
C THR A 185 12.14 4.50 0.75
N ARG A 186 12.90 3.44 1.04
CA ARG A 186 14.37 3.47 1.01
C ARG A 186 15.00 2.81 -0.21
N TYR A 187 14.35 1.85 -0.85
CA TYR A 187 15.02 1.02 -1.86
C TYR A 187 15.54 1.81 -3.06
N THR A 188 14.80 2.84 -3.52
CA THR A 188 15.26 3.68 -4.63
C THR A 188 16.48 4.52 -4.25
N SER A 189 16.52 5.08 -3.04
CA SER A 189 17.67 5.86 -2.57
C SER A 189 18.90 4.97 -2.36
N MET A 190 18.72 3.78 -1.80
CA MET A 190 19.81 2.80 -1.65
C MET A 190 20.36 2.33 -3.00
N PHE A 191 19.49 2.19 -4.01
CA PHE A 191 19.92 1.82 -5.37
C PHE A 191 20.76 2.93 -6.01
N ILE A 192 20.36 4.19 -5.85
CA ILE A 192 21.14 5.34 -6.33
C ILE A 192 22.51 5.39 -5.64
N ASN A 193 22.57 5.09 -4.34
CA ASN A 193 23.79 5.12 -3.54
C ASN A 193 24.63 3.83 -3.63
N ASN A 194 24.24 2.85 -4.47
CA ASN A 194 24.87 1.52 -4.58
C ASN A 194 25.06 0.79 -3.23
N SER A 195 24.17 1.04 -2.26
CA SER A 195 24.29 0.57 -0.88
C SER A 195 23.20 -0.45 -0.52
N VAL A 196 22.68 -1.21 -1.49
CA VAL A 196 21.54 -2.11 -1.28
C VAL A 196 22.02 -3.46 -0.70
N PRO A 197 21.73 -3.81 0.57
CA PRO A 197 21.98 -5.14 1.11
C PRO A 197 20.92 -6.15 0.61
N PHE A 198 20.85 -6.33 -0.71
CA PHE A 198 19.71 -6.89 -1.44
C PHE A 198 19.26 -8.27 -0.94
N PHE A 199 20.18 -9.21 -0.76
CA PHE A 199 19.80 -10.59 -0.42
C PHE A 199 19.14 -10.73 0.95
N LEU A 200 19.67 -10.04 1.97
CA LEU A 200 19.17 -10.14 3.34
C LEU A 200 17.85 -9.39 3.52
N THR A 201 17.73 -8.19 2.96
CA THR A 201 16.47 -7.44 3.04
C THR A 201 15.36 -8.12 2.24
N MET A 202 15.66 -8.66 1.06
CA MET A 202 14.66 -9.41 0.27
C MET A 202 14.21 -10.70 0.97
N SER A 203 15.13 -11.46 1.60
CA SER A 203 14.75 -12.69 2.30
C SER A 203 13.85 -12.40 3.51
N ILE A 204 14.21 -11.41 4.34
CA ILE A 204 13.39 -10.96 5.47
C ILE A 204 12.01 -10.49 4.98
N TYR A 205 11.98 -9.72 3.89
CA TYR A 205 10.73 -9.20 3.33
C TYR A 205 9.81 -10.32 2.82
N ILE A 206 10.33 -11.28 2.05
CA ILE A 206 9.56 -12.42 1.53
C ILE A 206 9.00 -13.27 2.67
N ILE A 207 9.83 -13.59 3.67
CA ILE A 207 9.39 -14.36 4.85
C ILE A 207 8.27 -13.61 5.58
N SER A 208 8.41 -12.30 5.75
CA SER A 208 7.41 -11.46 6.41
C SER A 208 6.07 -11.46 5.67
N ILE A 209 6.08 -11.33 4.33
CA ILE A 209 4.86 -11.43 3.51
C ILE A 209 4.20 -12.79 3.71
N ILE A 210 4.95 -13.88 3.58
CA ILE A 210 4.40 -15.23 3.65
C ILE A 210 3.77 -15.47 5.01
N MET A 211 4.47 -15.11 6.10
CA MET A 211 3.95 -15.25 7.45
C MET A 211 2.67 -14.43 7.66
N MET A 212 2.66 -13.15 7.25
CA MET A 212 1.48 -12.29 7.40
C MET A 212 0.29 -12.79 6.58
N PHE A 213 0.53 -13.25 5.36
CA PHE A 213 -0.53 -13.76 4.48
C PHE A 213 -1.13 -15.06 5.01
N ILE A 214 -0.30 -16.00 5.47
CA ILE A 214 -0.78 -17.24 6.11
C ILE A 214 -1.57 -16.91 7.37
N CYS A 215 -1.06 -16.01 8.23
CA CYS A 215 -1.75 -15.57 9.44
C CYS A 215 -3.13 -14.99 9.12
N LEU A 216 -3.23 -14.10 8.13
CA LEU A 216 -4.50 -13.54 7.67
C LEU A 216 -5.49 -14.63 7.24
N LEU A 217 -5.05 -15.60 6.45
CA LEU A 217 -5.94 -16.70 6.00
C LEU A 217 -6.44 -17.56 7.16
N VAL A 218 -5.58 -17.85 8.13
CA VAL A 218 -5.96 -18.62 9.34
C VAL A 218 -6.95 -17.82 10.19
N LEU A 219 -6.68 -16.54 10.43
CA LEU A 219 -7.56 -15.67 11.20
C LEU A 219 -8.95 -15.57 10.55
N VAL A 220 -9.03 -15.32 9.24
CA VAL A 220 -10.32 -15.20 8.53
C VAL A 220 -11.10 -16.52 8.48
N LYS A 221 -10.41 -17.66 8.43
CA LYS A 221 -11.06 -18.98 8.49
C LYS A 221 -11.79 -19.17 9.82
N ASN A 222 -11.16 -18.76 10.92
CA ASN A 222 -11.69 -18.94 12.28
C ASN A 222 -12.51 -17.75 12.77
N TRP A 223 -12.62 -16.69 11.98
CA TRP A 223 -13.30 -15.46 12.38
C TRP A 223 -14.82 -15.65 12.45
N SER A 224 -15.41 -15.31 13.60
CA SER A 224 -16.86 -15.36 13.84
C SER A 224 -17.59 -14.06 13.45
N GLY A 225 -16.90 -13.10 12.84
CA GLY A 225 -17.40 -11.73 12.66
C GLY A 225 -17.04 -10.85 13.86
N ARG A 226 -17.48 -9.58 13.84
CA ARG A 226 -17.28 -8.67 14.97
C ARG A 226 -18.45 -8.77 15.95
N SER A 227 -18.17 -8.69 17.24
CA SER A 227 -19.22 -8.48 18.24
C SER A 227 -19.79 -7.07 18.03
N ILE A 228 -21.04 -6.99 17.59
CA ILE A 228 -21.79 -5.73 17.58
C ILE A 228 -22.25 -5.55 19.03
N GLN A 229 -21.65 -4.60 19.74
CA GLN A 229 -22.24 -4.09 20.97
C GLN A 229 -23.27 -3.05 20.52
N ASP A 230 -24.54 -3.39 20.69
CA ASP A 230 -25.67 -2.46 20.52
C ASP A 230 -25.62 -1.33 21.56
#